data_AF-A0A1V6KCB6-F1
#
_entry.id   AF-A0A1V6KCB6-F1
#
_cell.length_a   1.000
_cell.length_b   1.000
_cell.length_c   1.000
_cell.angle_alpha   90.00
_cell.angle_beta   90.00
_cell.angle_gamma   90.00
#
_symmetry.space_group_name_H-M   'P 1'
#
loop_
_entity.id
_entity.type
_entity.pdbx_description
1 polymer ?
#
loop_
_entity_poly.entity_id
_entity_poly.type
_entity_poly.pdbx_seq_one_letter_code
_entity_poly.pdbx_strand_id
1 'polypeptide(L)'
;MVYNLPSAPKHFLRFLEEDDRPQPRLDAEEEEGMCISLGRLRPCPILDFKFISLGHNTERGAAGASILNAEMALSMGMLKEVDR
;
A
#
# COMPACT_ATOMS: atom_id res chain seq x y z
N MET A 1 -0.79 -9.37 9.50
CA MET A 1 -2.12 -8.72 9.39
C MET A 1 -3.18 -9.68 9.91
N VAL A 2 -4.18 -9.18 10.65
CA VAL A 2 -5.13 -9.99 11.46
C VAL A 2 -5.85 -11.10 10.66
N TYR A 3 -6.09 -10.89 9.36
CA TYR A 3 -6.88 -11.81 8.52
C TYR A 3 -6.08 -12.58 7.46
N ASN A 4 -4.75 -12.35 7.35
CA ASN A 4 -3.88 -12.96 6.32
C ASN A 4 -4.52 -13.03 4.92
N LEU A 5 -4.97 -11.88 4.41
CA LEU A 5 -5.75 -11.80 3.17
C LEU A 5 -4.87 -12.06 1.94
N PRO A 6 -5.39 -12.74 0.90
CA PRO A 6 -4.61 -13.12 -0.29
C PRO A 6 -3.96 -11.94 -1.01
N SER A 7 -4.68 -10.84 -1.19
CA SER A 7 -4.20 -9.67 -1.94
C SER A 7 -3.43 -8.67 -1.07
N ALA A 8 -3.19 -8.99 0.20
CA ALA A 8 -2.51 -8.06 1.10
C ALA A 8 -0.98 -8.13 0.90
N PRO A 9 -0.29 -6.98 0.73
CA PRO A 9 1.16 -6.97 0.57
C PRO A 9 1.84 -7.45 1.85
N LYS A 10 2.96 -8.17 1.73
CA LYS A 10 3.71 -8.63 2.92
C LYS A 10 4.24 -7.41 3.69
N HIS A 11 4.72 -6.40 2.97
CA HIS A 11 5.13 -5.12 3.50
C HIS A 11 4.21 -4.02 2.97
N PHE A 12 3.25 -3.59 3.81
CA PHE A 12 2.36 -2.48 3.45
C PHE A 12 3.12 -1.16 3.26
N LEU A 13 4.11 -0.91 4.11
CA LEU A 13 4.96 0.28 4.07
C LEU A 13 6.41 -0.14 3.87
N ARG A 14 7.05 0.43 2.86
CA ARG A 14 8.48 0.27 2.60
C ARG A 14 9.17 1.62 2.74
N PHE A 15 10.19 1.69 3.57
CA PHE A 15 11.03 2.88 3.68
C PHE A 15 12.23 2.76 2.73
N LEU A 16 12.51 3.82 1.98
CA LEU A 16 13.63 3.94 1.06
C LEU A 16 14.62 4.94 1.63
N GLU A 17 15.83 4.47 1.90
CA GLU A 17 16.89 5.26 2.53
C GLU A 17 17.61 6.16 1.52
N GLU A 18 17.51 5.84 0.22
CA GLU A 18 18.17 6.58 -0.83
C GLU A 18 17.56 7.98 -1.03
N ASP A 19 18.44 8.99 -1.18
CA ASP A 19 18.06 10.41 -1.24
C ASP A 19 17.16 10.79 -2.43
N ASP A 20 17.22 10.00 -3.50
CA ASP A 20 16.50 10.22 -4.77
C ASP A 20 15.27 9.33 -4.93
N ARG A 21 14.84 8.63 -3.85
CA ARG A 21 13.69 7.72 -3.85
C ARG A 21 12.55 8.23 -2.95
N PRO A 22 11.28 7.85 -3.21
CA PRO A 22 10.79 7.01 -4.29
C PRO A 22 10.70 7.75 -5.65
N GLN A 23 10.72 6.98 -6.74
CA GLN A 23 10.47 7.42 -8.11
C GLN A 23 9.32 6.60 -8.73
N PRO A 24 8.29 7.23 -9.32
CA PRO A 24 7.11 6.51 -9.84
C PRO A 24 7.45 5.31 -10.74
N ARG A 25 8.37 5.49 -11.70
CA ARG A 25 8.74 4.43 -12.64
C ARG A 25 9.52 3.26 -12.01
N LEU A 26 10.21 3.50 -10.89
CA LEU A 26 11.07 2.49 -10.27
C LEU A 26 10.39 1.76 -9.11
N ASP A 27 9.42 2.41 -8.47
CA ASP A 27 8.89 1.99 -7.17
C ASP A 27 7.38 1.72 -7.16
N ALA A 28 6.63 2.09 -8.20
CA ALA A 28 5.17 1.96 -8.19
C ALA A 28 4.68 0.51 -8.20
N GLU A 29 5.47 -0.43 -8.75
CA GLU A 29 5.07 -1.85 -8.92
C GLU A 29 5.45 -2.73 -7.71
N GLU A 30 6.05 -2.17 -6.66
CA GLU A 30 6.49 -2.93 -5.49
C GLU A 30 5.30 -3.63 -4.80
N GLU A 31 5.47 -4.91 -4.45
CA GLU A 31 4.40 -5.79 -3.95
C GLU A 31 3.14 -5.71 -4.84
N GLU A 32 3.31 -5.83 -6.16
CA GLU A 32 2.23 -5.78 -7.16
C GLU A 32 1.43 -4.46 -7.09
N GLY A 33 2.12 -3.37 -6.76
CA GLY A 33 1.53 -2.04 -6.63
C GLY A 33 0.69 -1.83 -5.38
N MET A 34 0.67 -2.80 -4.45
CA MET A 34 -0.12 -2.72 -3.22
C MET A 34 0.65 -2.13 -2.03
N CYS A 35 1.97 -1.99 -2.14
CA CYS A 35 2.84 -1.33 -1.16
C CYS A 35 2.80 0.20 -1.30
N ILE A 36 3.05 0.90 -0.18
CA ILE A 36 3.34 2.33 -0.14
C ILE A 36 4.82 2.53 0.14
N SER A 37 5.52 3.16 -0.79
CA SER A 37 6.93 3.52 -0.66
C SER A 37 7.08 4.91 -0.04
N LEU A 38 7.84 5.01 1.05
CA LEU A 38 8.12 6.25 1.77
C LEU A 38 9.61 6.55 1.71
N GLY A 39 9.99 7.78 1.39
CA GLY A 39 11.40 8.18 1.32
C GLY A 39 11.62 9.63 1.71
N ARG A 40 12.89 9.99 1.86
CA ARG A 40 13.34 11.37 2.16
C ARG A 40 12.72 11.95 3.43
N LEU A 41 12.49 11.10 4.43
CA LEU A 41 11.99 11.54 5.73
C LEU A 41 13.03 12.44 6.40
N ARG A 42 12.64 13.67 6.72
CA ARG A 42 13.52 14.66 7.35
C ARG A 42 12.72 15.68 8.17
N PRO A 43 13.35 16.38 9.12
CA PRO A 43 12.70 17.47 9.83
C PRO A 43 12.15 18.53 8.87
N CYS A 44 10.97 19.05 9.20
CA CYS A 44 10.41 20.22 8.56
C CYS A 44 10.66 21.44 9.47
N PRO A 45 10.94 22.63 8.93
CA PRO A 45 11.09 23.82 9.78
C PRO A 45 9.74 24.44 10.22
N ILE A 46 8.63 24.02 9.61
CA ILE A 46 7.28 24.56 9.87
C ILE A 46 6.42 23.55 10.63
N LEU A 47 6.48 22.29 10.21
CA LEU A 47 5.85 21.13 10.87
C LEU A 47 6.95 20.28 11.51
N ASP A 48 6.64 19.08 12.01
CA ASP A 48 7.67 18.21 12.59
C ASP A 48 8.52 17.52 11.50
N PHE A 49 7.88 16.94 10.49
CA PHE A 49 8.54 16.13 9.46
C PHE A 49 7.98 16.39 8.06
N LYS A 50 8.80 16.11 7.06
CA LYS A 50 8.41 16.03 5.66
C LYS A 50 9.05 14.81 5.01
N PHE A 51 8.33 14.21 4.08
CA PHE A 51 8.74 13.01 3.35
C PHE A 51 8.04 12.98 1.99
N ILE A 52 8.37 11.99 1.17
CA ILE A 52 7.65 11.65 -0.06
C ILE A 52 7.01 10.29 0.15
N SER A 53 5.74 10.16 -0.26
CA SER A 53 5.01 8.90 -0.32
C SER A 53 4.59 8.62 -1.75
N LEU A 54 4.75 7.38 -2.19
CA LEU A 54 4.34 6.90 -3.50
C LEU A 54 3.47 5.65 -3.30
N GLY A 55 2.32 5.62 -3.98
CA GLY A 55 1.49 4.44 -4.14
C GLY A 55 0.96 4.35 -5.56
N HIS A 56 0.71 3.12 -6.04
CA HIS A 56 0.13 2.89 -7.35
C HIS A 56 -1.35 3.29 -7.35
N ASN A 57 -1.75 4.24 -8.20
CA ASN A 57 -3.10 4.81 -8.15
C ASN A 57 -4.20 3.86 -8.67
N THR A 58 -3.90 2.98 -9.64
CA THR A 58 -4.88 2.00 -10.15
C THR A 58 -4.94 0.71 -9.35
N GLU A 59 -3.82 0.24 -8.78
CA GLU A 59 -3.80 -0.95 -7.91
C GLU A 59 -4.19 -0.56 -6.49
N ARG A 60 -3.25 -0.01 -5.72
CA ARG A 60 -3.51 0.40 -4.34
C ARG A 60 -4.57 1.50 -4.21
N GLY A 61 -4.62 2.42 -5.16
CA GLY A 61 -5.58 3.53 -5.13
C GLY A 61 -6.97 3.17 -5.65
N ALA A 62 -7.16 2.00 -6.29
CA ALA A 62 -8.45 1.64 -6.89
C ALA A 62 -8.75 0.12 -6.82
N ALA A 63 -8.35 -0.65 -7.84
CA ALA A 63 -8.81 -2.01 -8.06
C ALA A 63 -8.31 -2.97 -6.96
N GLY A 64 -6.99 -2.99 -6.72
CA GLY A 64 -6.39 -3.82 -5.68
C GLY A 64 -6.93 -3.52 -4.28
N ALA A 65 -7.14 -2.25 -3.94
CA ALA A 65 -7.79 -1.89 -2.67
C ALA A 65 -9.25 -2.35 -2.59
N SER A 66 -9.99 -2.32 -3.69
CA SER A 66 -11.37 -2.81 -3.75
C SER A 66 -11.44 -4.32 -3.52
N ILE A 67 -10.52 -5.08 -4.11
CA ILE A 67 -10.38 -6.53 -3.89
C ILE A 67 -10.03 -6.81 -2.43
N LEU A 68 -9.02 -6.12 -1.89
CA LEU A 68 -8.59 -6.29 -0.50
C LEU A 68 -9.72 -5.99 0.50
N ASN A 69 -10.54 -4.97 0.23
CA ASN A 69 -11.73 -4.67 1.02
C ASN A 69 -12.77 -5.79 0.95
N ALA A 70 -12.99 -6.39 -0.24
CA ALA A 70 -13.91 -7.50 -0.40
C ALA A 70 -13.43 -8.76 0.34
N GLU A 71 -12.15 -9.09 0.25
CA GLU A 71 -11.52 -10.19 1.00
C GLU A 71 -11.65 -10.00 2.52
N MET A 72 -11.44 -8.76 2.99
CA MET A 72 -11.63 -8.41 4.40
C MET A 72 -13.09 -8.57 4.81
N ALA A 73 -14.04 -8.06 4.03
CA ALA A 73 -15.46 -8.16 4.31
C ALA A 73 -15.94 -9.63 4.33
N LEU A 74 -15.42 -10.47 3.45
CA LEU A 74 -15.66 -11.92 3.48
C LEU A 74 -15.10 -12.56 4.77
N SER A 75 -13.86 -12.23 5.13
CA SER A 75 -13.21 -12.75 6.35
C SER A 75 -13.90 -12.30 7.64
N MET A 76 -14.58 -11.15 7.60
CA MET A 76 -15.40 -10.63 8.70
C MET A 76 -16.84 -11.21 8.72
N GLY A 77 -17.21 -12.03 7.74
CA GLY A 77 -18.57 -12.59 7.61
C GLY A 77 -19.62 -11.55 7.17
N MET A 78 -19.19 -10.41 6.61
CA MET A 78 -20.08 -9.37 6.08
C MET A 78 -20.52 -9.68 4.64
N LEU A 79 -19.74 -10.47 3.92
CA LEU A 79 -20.08 -11.06 2.63
C LEU A 79 -20.18 -12.58 2.79
N LYS A 80 -21.01 -13.22 1.95
CA LYS A 80 -21.08 -14.68 1.85
C LYS A 80 -20.22 -15.15 0.68
N GLU A 81 -19.63 -16.33 0.81
CA GLU A 81 -19.09 -17.02 -0.36
C GLU A 81 -20.22 -17.27 -1.36
N VAL A 82 -19.94 -16.99 -2.63
CA VAL A 82 -20.84 -17.33 -3.71
C VAL A 82 -20.46 -18.74 -4.14
N ASP A 83 -21.39 -19.69 -4.00
CA ASP A 83 -21.21 -21.05 -4.53
C ASP A 83 -20.86 -20.94 -6.02
N ARG A 84 -19.70 -21.50 -6.40
CA ARG A 84 -19.21 -21.55 -7.78
C ARG A 84 -19.74 -22.78 -8.50
#